data_AF-A0A0B3AGM0-F1
#
_entry.id   AF-A0A0B3AGM0-F1
#
_cell.length_a   1.000
_cell.length_b   1.000
_cell.length_c   1.000
_cell.angle_alpha   90.00
_cell.angle_beta   90.00
_cell.angle_gamma   90.00
#
_symmetry.space_group_name_H-M   'P 1'
#
loop_
_entity.id
_entity.type
_entity.pdbx_description
1 polymer ?
#
loop_
_entity_poly.entity_id
_entity_poly.type
_entity_poly.pdbx_seq_one_letter_code
_entity_poly.pdbx_strand_id
1 'polypeptide(L)'
;MVNWKAVLVGAVAFIVLTIVLSLAHPVLGFVGGILGGLIAAWVAKSKSVTDGLVVGLLAGLIGGLVEGIILGVLFAAVGGALGLGGFGTALGVVAVVAAAIAGLVLGLIGGVIGSFLVKKK
;
A
#
# COMPACT_ATOMS: atom_id res chain seq x y z
N MET A 1 -15.03 14.30 -8.29
CA MET A 1 -15.13 12.85 -8.59
C MET A 1 -13.75 12.24 -8.46
N VAL A 2 -13.64 11.03 -7.88
CA VAL A 2 -12.34 10.37 -7.67
C VAL A 2 -11.74 9.92 -9.00
N ASN A 3 -10.46 10.22 -9.23
CA ASN A 3 -9.72 9.75 -10.41
C ASN A 3 -9.20 8.32 -10.18
N TRP A 4 -10.02 7.33 -10.52
CA TRP A 4 -9.68 5.91 -10.35
C TRP A 4 -8.44 5.46 -11.10
N LYS A 5 -8.12 6.07 -12.25
CA LYS A 5 -6.88 5.76 -12.97
C LYS A 5 -5.66 6.11 -12.14
N ALA A 6 -5.66 7.27 -11.48
CA ALA A 6 -4.58 7.70 -10.61
C ALA A 6 -4.45 6.81 -9.36
N VAL A 7 -5.58 6.42 -8.77
CA VAL A 7 -5.64 5.47 -7.64
C VAL A 7 -4.97 4.15 -8.01
N LEU A 8 -5.32 3.56 -9.16
CA LEU A 8 -4.76 2.29 -9.62
C LEU A 8 -3.26 2.39 -9.93
N VAL A 9 -2.82 3.48 -10.58
CA VAL A 9 -1.39 3.70 -10.83
C VAL A 9 -0.62 3.80 -9.51
N GLY A 10 -1.16 4.51 -8.52
CA GLY A 10 -0.57 4.60 -7.19
C GLY A 10 -0.54 3.27 -6.45
N ALA A 11 -1.60 2.46 -6.53
CA ALA A 11 -1.65 1.15 -5.91
C ALA A 11 -0.65 0.17 -6.54
N VAL A 12 -0.53 0.17 -7.87
CA VAL A 12 0.48 -0.64 -8.58
C VAL A 12 1.89 -0.18 -8.19
N ALA A 13 2.13 1.13 -8.14
CA ALA A 13 3.42 1.66 -7.71
C ALA A 13 3.73 1.25 -6.26
N PHE A 14 2.75 1.31 -5.36
CA PHE A 14 2.88 0.81 -3.99
C PHE A 14 3.33 -0.65 -4.00
N ILE A 15 2.57 -1.55 -4.61
CA ILE A 15 2.86 -3.00 -4.61
C ILE A 15 4.27 -3.27 -5.16
N VAL A 16 4.59 -2.71 -6.32
CA VAL A 16 5.87 -2.93 -6.99
C VAL A 16 7.02 -2.40 -6.14
N LEU A 17 6.93 -1.15 -5.65
CA LEU A 17 7.99 -0.55 -4.85
C LEU A 17 8.15 -1.27 -3.52
N THR A 18 7.07 -1.66 -2.87
CA THR A 18 7.15 -2.37 -1.60
C THR A 18 7.79 -3.73 -1.75
N ILE A 19 7.43 -4.50 -2.79
CA ILE A 19 8.12 -5.77 -3.08
C ILE A 19 9.61 -5.52 -3.34
N VAL A 20 9.94 -4.64 -4.28
CA VAL A 20 11.34 -4.39 -4.69
C VAL A 20 12.19 -3.87 -3.53
N LEU A 21 11.68 -2.94 -2.74
CA LEU A 21 12.41 -2.35 -1.62
C LEU A 21 12.52 -3.33 -0.45
N SER A 22 11.52 -4.18 -0.21
CA SER A 22 11.56 -5.20 0.85
C SER A 22 12.60 -6.28 0.58
N LEU A 23 12.92 -6.56 -0.70
CA LEU A 23 14.02 -7.44 -1.06
C LEU A 23 15.38 -6.87 -0.63
N ALA A 24 15.54 -5.55 -0.62
CA ALA A 24 16.75 -4.89 -0.13
C ALA A 24 16.76 -4.80 1.39
N HIS A 25 15.66 -4.35 1.99
CA HIS A 25 15.48 -4.29 3.44
C HIS A 25 13.99 -4.18 3.80
N PRO A 26 13.45 -4.99 4.72
CA PRO A 26 12.01 -5.02 5.03
C PRO A 26 11.42 -3.65 5.39
N VAL A 27 12.15 -2.83 6.15
CA VAL A 27 11.72 -1.48 6.54
C VAL A 27 11.57 -0.54 5.33
N LEU A 28 12.34 -0.74 4.25
CA LEU A 28 12.21 0.06 3.04
C LEU A 28 10.90 -0.23 2.31
N GLY A 29 10.27 -1.39 2.55
CA GLY A 29 8.93 -1.70 2.03
C GLY A 29 7.88 -0.65 2.38
N PHE A 30 7.97 -0.04 3.57
CA PHE A 30 7.06 1.03 4.00
C PHE A 30 7.19 2.30 3.15
N VAL A 31 8.38 2.56 2.60
CA VAL A 31 8.61 3.68 1.69
C VAL A 31 7.80 3.50 0.41
N GLY A 32 7.62 2.26 -0.07
CA GLY A 32 6.77 1.95 -1.21
C GLY A 32 5.32 2.41 -1.01
N GLY A 33 4.76 2.25 0.19
CA GLY A 33 3.41 2.73 0.54
C GLY A 33 3.27 4.25 0.47
N ILE A 34 4.26 4.96 1.00
CA ILE A 34 4.30 6.43 0.93
C ILE A 34 4.43 6.89 -0.52
N LEU A 35 5.33 6.29 -1.29
CA LEU A 35 5.54 6.65 -2.69
C LEU A 35 4.31 6.33 -3.55
N GLY A 36 3.61 5.22 -3.30
CA GLY A 36 2.37 4.87 -3.99
C GLY A 36 1.28 5.92 -3.79
N GLY A 37 1.05 6.34 -2.53
CA GLY A 37 0.11 7.43 -2.23
C GLY A 37 0.50 8.76 -2.86
N LEU A 38 1.80 9.08 -2.86
CA LEU A 38 2.35 10.28 -3.48
C LEU A 38 2.13 10.29 -4.99
N ILE A 39 2.47 9.18 -5.66
CA ILE A 39 2.29 9.01 -7.10
C ILE A 39 0.80 9.12 -7.45
N ALA A 40 -0.08 8.51 -6.67
CA ALA A 40 -1.52 8.60 -6.87
C ALA A 40 -1.99 10.07 -6.86
N ALA A 41 -1.64 10.83 -5.82
CA ALA A 41 -2.01 12.25 -5.71
C ALA A 41 -1.36 13.12 -6.80
N TRP A 42 -0.13 12.81 -7.20
CA TRP A 42 0.57 13.51 -8.28
C TRP A 42 -0.07 13.28 -9.65
N VAL A 43 -0.39 12.03 -9.98
CA VAL A 43 -1.07 11.65 -11.23
C VAL A 43 -2.50 12.22 -11.28
N ALA A 44 -3.20 12.23 -10.15
CA ALA A 44 -4.51 12.86 -10.03
C ALA A 44 -4.46 14.40 -10.15
N LYS A 45 -3.25 15.00 -10.08
CA LYS A 45 -3.04 16.44 -9.96
C LYS A 45 -3.84 17.04 -8.79
N SER A 46 -3.85 16.34 -7.66
CA SER A 46 -4.60 16.76 -6.46
C SER A 46 -4.05 18.06 -5.91
N LYS A 47 -4.75 19.18 -6.16
CA LYS A 47 -4.38 20.50 -5.65
C LYS A 47 -4.89 20.76 -4.24
N SER A 48 -5.85 19.99 -3.73
CA SER A 48 -6.33 20.10 -2.35
C SER A 48 -5.75 18.98 -1.50
N VAL A 49 -5.57 19.24 -0.20
CA VAL A 49 -5.12 18.20 0.75
C VAL A 49 -6.17 17.12 0.86
N THR A 50 -7.46 17.48 0.82
CA THR A 50 -8.58 16.55 0.85
C THR A 50 -8.56 15.58 -0.33
N ASP A 51 -8.31 16.07 -1.55
CA ASP A 51 -8.22 15.19 -2.73
C ASP A 51 -6.98 14.29 -2.66
N GLY A 52 -5.86 14.82 -2.18
CA GLY A 52 -4.64 14.04 -1.93
C GLY A 52 -4.87 12.92 -0.92
N LEU A 53 -5.54 13.23 0.18
CA LEU A 53 -5.93 12.27 1.22
C LEU A 53 -6.80 11.15 0.64
N VAL A 54 -7.87 11.50 -0.09
CA VAL A 54 -8.80 10.50 -0.64
C VAL A 54 -8.10 9.59 -1.65
N VAL A 55 -7.36 10.15 -2.59
CA VAL A 55 -6.68 9.38 -3.64
C VAL A 55 -5.54 8.53 -3.05
N GLY A 56 -4.77 9.10 -2.13
CA GLY A 56 -3.70 8.39 -1.42
C GLY A 56 -4.22 7.25 -0.54
N LEU A 57 -5.31 7.49 0.21
CA LEU A 57 -5.98 6.48 1.03
C LEU A 57 -6.45 5.30 0.18
N LEU A 58 -7.13 5.56 -0.93
CA LEU A 58 -7.63 4.50 -1.81
C LEU A 58 -6.49 3.70 -2.45
N ALA A 59 -5.43 4.38 -2.89
CA ALA A 59 -4.26 3.71 -3.45
C ALA A 59 -3.55 2.84 -2.39
N GLY A 60 -3.39 3.39 -1.18
CA GLY A 60 -2.81 2.69 -0.04
C GLY A 60 -3.63 1.49 0.42
N LEU A 61 -4.96 1.62 0.49
CA LEU A 61 -5.84 0.51 0.84
C LEU A 61 -5.72 -0.64 -0.16
N ILE A 62 -5.78 -0.33 -1.46
CA ILE A 62 -5.70 -1.36 -2.51
C ILE A 62 -4.34 -2.04 -2.46
N GLY A 63 -3.24 -1.27 -2.42
CA GLY A 63 -1.92 -1.87 -2.39
C GLY A 63 -1.66 -2.68 -1.12
N GLY A 64 -2.09 -2.18 0.05
CA GLY A 64 -1.92 -2.87 1.33
C GLY A 64 -2.75 -4.14 1.44
N LEU A 65 -3.95 -4.16 0.86
CA LEU A 65 -4.76 -5.38 0.76
C LEU A 65 -4.11 -6.42 -0.15
N VAL A 66 -3.62 -6.00 -1.33
CA VAL A 66 -2.97 -6.93 -2.27
C VAL A 66 -1.70 -7.50 -1.66
N GLU A 67 -0.84 -6.66 -1.07
CA GLU A 67 0.35 -7.10 -0.35
C GLU A 67 0.00 -8.05 0.80
N GLY A 68 -0.99 -7.67 1.61
CA GLY A 68 -1.47 -8.45 2.73
C GLY A 68 -1.96 -9.84 2.30
N ILE A 69 -2.71 -9.92 1.20
CA ILE A 69 -3.19 -11.20 0.64
C ILE A 69 -2.01 -12.06 0.17
N ILE A 70 -1.03 -11.47 -0.51
CA ILE A 70 0.18 -12.20 -0.95
C ILE A 70 0.91 -12.78 0.26
N LEU A 71 1.15 -11.97 1.30
CA LEU A 71 1.78 -12.43 2.54
C LEU A 71 0.94 -13.48 3.25
N GLY A 72 -0.38 -13.31 3.29
CA GLY A 72 -1.30 -14.23 3.93
C GLY A 72 -1.29 -15.62 3.31
N VAL A 73 -1.29 -15.68 1.98
CA VAL A 73 -1.16 -16.93 1.23
C VAL A 73 0.21 -17.59 1.50
N LEU A 74 1.28 -16.80 1.53
CA LEU A 74 2.62 -17.31 1.83
C LEU A 74 2.70 -17.92 3.25
N PHE A 75 2.17 -17.23 4.26
CA PHE A 75 2.16 -17.76 5.64
C PHE A 75 1.32 -19.03 5.78
N ALA A 76 0.17 -19.10 5.11
CA ALA A 76 -0.65 -20.30 5.10
C ALA A 76 0.08 -21.48 4.43
N ALA A 77 0.73 -21.24 3.29
CA ALA A 77 1.49 -22.27 2.57
C ALA A 77 2.67 -22.80 3.38
N VAL A 78 3.47 -21.90 3.96
CA VAL A 78 4.61 -22.28 4.82
C VAL A 78 4.13 -22.99 6.08
N GLY A 79 3.08 -22.50 6.73
CA GLY A 79 2.48 -23.16 7.89
C GLY A 79 2.01 -24.58 7.55
N GLY A 80 1.36 -24.78 6.40
CA GLY A 80 0.96 -26.11 5.91
C GLY A 80 2.15 -27.05 5.72
N ALA A 81 3.23 -26.56 5.09
CA ALA A 81 4.44 -27.35 4.86
C ALA A 81 5.16 -27.76 6.15
N LEU A 82 5.03 -26.97 7.23
CA LEU A 82 5.64 -27.24 8.53
C LEU A 82 4.74 -28.04 9.49
N GLY A 83 3.54 -28.46 9.06
CA GLY A 83 2.56 -29.12 9.93
C GLY A 83 1.88 -28.16 10.92
N LEU A 84 2.01 -26.85 10.72
CA LEU A 84 1.47 -25.75 11.52
C LEU A 84 0.33 -25.02 10.79
N GLY A 85 -0.45 -25.72 9.95
CA GLY A 85 -1.41 -25.11 9.02
C GLY A 85 -2.36 -24.10 9.68
N GLY A 86 -2.96 -24.45 10.82
CA GLY A 86 -3.86 -23.56 11.55
C GLY A 86 -3.17 -22.28 12.04
N PHE A 87 -1.92 -22.38 12.50
CA PHE A 87 -1.12 -21.22 12.92
C PHE A 87 -0.71 -20.36 11.72
N GLY A 88 -0.30 -20.97 10.61
CA GLY A 88 0.03 -20.25 9.36
C GLY A 88 -1.15 -19.47 8.81
N THR A 89 -2.35 -20.06 8.80
CA THR A 89 -3.58 -19.36 8.40
C THR A 89 -3.90 -18.20 9.33
N ALA A 90 -3.78 -18.38 10.65
CA ALA A 90 -4.03 -17.31 11.62
C ALA A 90 -3.06 -16.13 11.43
N LEU A 91 -1.76 -16.41 11.29
CA LEU A 91 -0.75 -15.38 10.96
C LEU A 91 -1.05 -14.70 9.63
N GLY A 92 -1.51 -15.46 8.63
CA GLY A 92 -1.86 -14.90 7.34
C GLY A 92 -3.01 -13.89 7.41
N VAL A 93 -4.06 -14.19 8.18
CA VAL A 93 -5.16 -13.23 8.42
C VAL A 93 -4.66 -11.97 9.13
N VAL A 94 -3.80 -12.12 10.14
CA VAL A 94 -3.19 -10.98 10.83
C VAL A 94 -2.36 -10.13 9.87
N ALA A 95 -1.58 -10.77 8.98
CA ALA A 95 -0.79 -10.07 7.97
C ALA A 95 -1.66 -9.26 7.00
N VAL A 96 -2.79 -9.81 6.54
CA VAL A 96 -3.74 -9.09 5.67
C VAL A 96 -4.27 -7.83 6.35
N VAL A 97 -4.73 -7.96 7.59
CA VAL A 97 -5.31 -6.83 8.34
C VAL A 97 -4.24 -5.78 8.64
N ALA A 98 -3.06 -6.21 9.09
CA ALA A 98 -1.95 -5.31 9.40
C ALA A 98 -1.47 -4.56 8.14
N ALA A 99 -1.32 -5.23 7.01
CA ALA A 99 -0.91 -4.62 5.75
C ALA A 99 -1.98 -3.65 5.20
N ALA A 100 -3.27 -3.96 5.35
CA ALA A 100 -4.35 -3.05 4.97
C ALA A 100 -4.32 -1.75 5.80
N ILE A 101 -4.14 -1.86 7.12
CA ILE A 101 -4.02 -0.70 8.03
C ILE A 101 -2.76 0.10 7.71
N ALA A 102 -1.61 -0.56 7.56
CA ALA A 102 -0.35 0.10 7.22
C ALA A 102 -0.46 0.81 5.86
N GLY A 103 -1.02 0.14 4.85
CA GLY A 103 -1.25 0.67 3.52
C GLY A 103 -2.13 1.91 3.55
N LEU A 104 -3.23 1.91 4.31
CA LEU A 104 -4.07 3.09 4.52
C LEU A 104 -3.27 4.28 5.08
N VAL A 105 -2.53 4.07 6.16
CA VAL A 105 -1.76 5.13 6.84
C VAL A 105 -0.65 5.67 5.93
N LEU A 106 0.13 4.79 5.30
CA LEU A 106 1.24 5.19 4.44
C LEU A 106 0.76 5.84 3.15
N GLY A 107 -0.32 5.32 2.54
CA GLY A 107 -0.97 5.90 1.38
C GLY A 107 -1.54 7.30 1.66
N LEU A 108 -2.14 7.49 2.84
CA LEU A 108 -2.58 8.81 3.31
C LEU A 108 -1.43 9.80 3.42
N ILE A 109 -0.34 9.41 4.09
CA ILE A 109 0.88 10.24 4.23
C ILE A 109 1.41 10.61 2.85
N GLY A 110 1.55 9.63 1.96
CA GLY A 110 1.95 9.83 0.58
C GLY A 110 1.06 10.80 -0.17
N GLY A 111 -0.25 10.62 -0.10
CA GLY A 111 -1.22 11.46 -0.79
C GLY A 111 -1.20 12.92 -0.35
N VAL A 112 -1.01 13.16 0.95
CA VAL A 112 -0.82 14.51 1.51
C VAL A 112 0.43 15.14 0.94
N ILE A 113 1.58 14.45 0.99
CA ILE A 113 2.85 14.95 0.44
C ILE A 113 2.69 15.27 -1.06
N GLY A 114 2.08 14.36 -1.83
CA GLY A 114 1.83 14.54 -3.25
C GLY A 114 1.00 15.80 -3.54
N SER A 115 -0.03 16.08 -2.74
CA SER A 115 -0.84 17.29 -2.90
C SER A 115 -0.05 18.59 -2.71
N PHE A 116 0.89 18.62 -1.77
CA PHE A 116 1.77 19.77 -1.56
C PHE A 116 2.76 19.97 -2.71
N LEU A 117 3.24 18.89 -3.32
CA LEU A 117 4.13 18.96 -4.47
C LEU A 117 3.42 19.47 -5.73
N VAL A 118 2.14 19.10 -5.91
CA VAL A 118 1.34 19.60 -7.03
C VAL A 118 0.99 21.08 -6.84
N LYS A 119 0.63 21.53 -5.63
CA LYS A 119 0.30 22.94 -5.35
C LYS A 119 1.42 23.93 -5.69
N LYS A 120 2.68 23.51 -5.63
CA LYS A 120 3.84 24.37 -5.91
C LYS A 120 4.10 24.57 -7.41
N LYS A 121 3.39 23.86 -8.29
CA LYS A 121 3.46 24.00 -9.76
C LYS A 121 2.22 24.71 -10.30
#